data_AF-A0AAW5K8Q1-F1
#
_entry.id   AF-A0AAW5K8Q1-F1
#
_cell.length_a   1.000
_cell.length_b   1.000
_cell.length_c   1.000
_cell.angle_alpha   90.00
_cell.angle_beta   90.00
_cell.angle_gamma   90.00
#
_symmetry.space_group_name_H-M   'P 1'
#
loop_
_entity.id
_entity.type
_entity.pdbx_description
1 polymer ?
#
loop_
_entity_poly.entity_id
_entity_poly.type
_entity_poly.pdbx_seq_one_letter_code
_entity_poly.pdbx_strand_id
1 'polypeptide(L)'
;MTTEEKIEVILEYCKKQRSESDACSKCKLLEEGWCCGFKEHKYIPCEALDDEEIDDIYGLLQSGTSKDAVHYQLLQQQPIEIMQTLFSPDEFKGFLRGNIIKYILRYGHKDDCRKEAEKIAQYAQWLAMAERNETIKP
;
A
#
# COMPACT_ATOMS: atom_id res chain seq x y z
N MET A 1 -14.16 -2.39 -9.53
CA MET A 1 -13.52 -1.17 -10.01
C MET A 1 -13.46 -1.23 -11.51
N THR A 2 -13.83 -0.16 -12.21
CA THR A 2 -13.71 -0.05 -13.67
C THR A 2 -12.26 0.22 -14.08
N THR A 3 -11.93 0.07 -15.37
CA THR A 3 -10.60 0.38 -15.91
C THR A 3 -10.24 1.85 -15.63
N GLU A 4 -11.19 2.79 -15.78
CA GLU A 4 -11.00 4.21 -15.49
C GLU A 4 -10.62 4.47 -14.02
N GLU A 5 -11.29 3.78 -13.08
CA GLU A 5 -10.96 3.89 -11.66
C GLU A 5 -9.56 3.34 -11.35
N LYS A 6 -9.12 2.27 -12.02
CA LYS A 6 -7.77 1.71 -11.86
C LYS A 6 -6.71 2.68 -12.38
N ILE A 7 -6.95 3.29 -13.53
CA ILE A 7 -6.10 4.32 -14.12
C ILE A 7 -5.94 5.52 -13.17
N GLU A 8 -7.03 6.01 -12.57
CA GLU A 8 -6.98 7.13 -11.63
C GLU A 8 -6.07 6.82 -10.44
N VAL A 9 -6.16 5.62 -9.87
CA VAL A 9 -5.29 5.16 -8.78
C VAL A 9 -3.82 5.11 -9.20
N ILE A 10 -3.53 4.61 -10.40
CA ILE A 10 -2.16 4.54 -10.94
C ILE A 10 -1.59 5.95 -11.10
N LEU A 11 -2.37 6.89 -11.62
CA LEU A 11 -1.96 8.28 -11.81
C LEU A 11 -1.70 9.00 -10.48
N GLU A 12 -2.56 8.80 -9.48
CA GLU A 12 -2.38 9.38 -8.14
C GLU A 12 -1.14 8.82 -7.44
N TYR A 13 -0.89 7.50 -7.52
CA TYR A 13 0.35 6.90 -7.03
C TYR A 13 1.58 7.56 -7.67
N CYS A 14 1.58 7.70 -8.99
CA CYS A 14 2.69 8.31 -9.72
C CYS A 14 2.93 9.78 -9.31
N LYS A 15 1.86 10.57 -9.14
CA LYS A 15 1.95 11.97 -8.67
C LYS A 15 2.58 12.07 -7.29
N LYS A 16 2.19 11.18 -6.37
CA LYS A 16 2.72 11.16 -4.99
C LYS A 16 4.21 10.83 -4.97
N GLN A 17 4.63 9.82 -5.73
CA GLN A 17 6.04 9.43 -5.81
C GLN A 17 6.93 10.52 -6.42
N ARG A 18 6.44 11.33 -7.38
CA ARG A 18 7.20 12.46 -7.96
C ARG A 18 7.68 13.52 -6.96
N SER A 19 7.13 13.55 -5.75
CA SER A 19 7.58 14.45 -4.67
C SER A 19 8.78 13.92 -3.87
N GLU A 20 9.15 12.65 -4.06
CA GLU A 20 10.30 12.01 -3.42
C GLU A 20 11.54 12.10 -4.34
N SER A 21 12.70 12.45 -3.78
CA SER A 21 13.94 12.64 -4.55
C SER A 21 14.47 11.39 -5.25
N ASP A 22 14.00 10.21 -4.85
CA ASP A 22 14.40 8.89 -5.33
C ASP A 22 13.24 8.10 -5.99
N ALA A 23 12.19 8.79 -6.42
CA ALA A 23 11.00 8.20 -7.05
C ALA A 23 11.33 7.18 -8.16
N CYS A 24 12.40 7.43 -8.91
CA CYS A 24 12.93 6.61 -9.98
C CYS A 24 13.35 5.21 -9.51
N SER A 25 13.98 5.10 -8.34
CA SER A 25 14.48 3.85 -7.74
C SER A 25 13.39 2.97 -7.12
N LYS A 26 12.23 3.57 -6.83
CA LYS A 26 11.10 2.94 -6.12
C LYS A 26 10.00 2.44 -7.05
N CYS A 27 10.08 2.79 -8.34
CA CYS A 27 9.13 2.35 -9.35
C CYS A 27 9.37 0.87 -9.66
N LYS A 28 8.59 -0.03 -9.04
CA LYS A 28 8.60 -1.48 -9.34
C LYS A 28 7.92 -1.86 -10.66
N LEU A 29 7.40 -0.87 -11.39
CA LEU A 29 6.56 -1.08 -12.57
C LEU A 29 7.34 -1.38 -13.84
N LEU A 30 8.62 -1.00 -13.89
CA LEU A 30 9.53 -1.29 -14.99
C LEU A 30 10.89 -1.53 -14.35
N GLU A 31 11.53 -2.67 -14.64
CA GLU A 31 12.89 -2.99 -14.15
C GLU A 31 13.95 -1.98 -14.62
N GLU A 32 13.56 -0.99 -15.43
CA GLU A 32 14.35 0.17 -15.80
C GLU A 32 13.85 1.43 -15.07
N GLY A 33 14.75 2.03 -14.31
CA GLY A 33 14.49 3.22 -13.50
C GLY A 33 13.80 4.33 -14.28
N TRP A 34 12.77 4.90 -13.66
CA TRP A 34 11.97 6.00 -14.17
C TRP A 34 12.78 7.31 -14.27
N CYS A 35 13.61 7.46 -15.30
CA CYS A 35 14.14 8.70 -15.90
C CYS A 35 15.61 8.58 -16.32
N CYS A 36 15.85 8.18 -17.57
CA CYS A 36 16.97 8.71 -18.35
C CYS A 36 16.71 8.54 -19.84
N GLY A 37 15.61 9.12 -20.35
CA GLY A 37 15.37 9.03 -21.79
C GLY A 37 14.19 9.76 -22.41
N PHE A 38 13.43 10.63 -21.73
CA PHE A 38 12.31 11.29 -22.41
C PHE A 38 12.19 12.76 -22.00
N LYS A 39 12.88 13.61 -22.78
CA LYS A 39 12.48 15.01 -22.93
C LYS A 39 11.10 14.98 -23.57
N GLU A 40 10.16 15.74 -23.00
CA GLU A 40 8.74 15.83 -23.38
C GLU A 40 7.87 14.78 -22.68
N HIS A 41 7.31 15.23 -21.56
CA HIS A 41 6.18 14.59 -20.90
C HIS A 41 5.07 14.28 -21.91
N LYS A 42 4.96 13.02 -22.31
CA LYS A 42 3.66 12.45 -22.64
C LYS A 42 3.37 11.40 -21.60
N TYR A 43 2.34 11.69 -20.81
CA TYR A 43 1.44 10.70 -20.23
C TYR A 43 1.52 9.42 -21.05
N ILE A 44 1.80 8.28 -20.43
CA ILE A 44 1.27 7.03 -21.01
C ILE A 44 -0.24 7.30 -20.98
N PRO A 45 -0.89 7.56 -22.13
CA PRO A 45 -2.34 7.61 -22.13
C PRO A 45 -2.72 6.23 -21.67
N CYS A 46 -3.58 6.11 -20.67
CA CYS A 46 -4.15 4.82 -20.32
C CYS A 46 -4.77 4.09 -21.53
N GLU A 47 -5.06 4.83 -22.61
CA GLU A 47 -5.47 4.34 -23.93
C GLU A 47 -4.41 3.50 -24.66
N ALA A 48 -3.15 3.52 -24.22
CA ALA A 48 -2.04 2.76 -24.79
C ALA A 48 -1.69 1.49 -24.00
N LEU A 49 -2.30 1.30 -22.82
CA LEU A 49 -2.21 0.08 -22.04
C LEU A 49 -3.49 -0.71 -22.29
N ASP A 50 -3.38 -2.00 -22.55
CA ASP A 50 -4.59 -2.83 -22.60
C ASP A 50 -5.14 -3.08 -21.17
N ASP A 51 -6.36 -3.59 -21.10
CA ASP A 51 -7.02 -3.86 -19.81
C ASP A 51 -6.22 -4.84 -18.93
N GLU A 52 -5.42 -5.73 -19.53
CA GLU A 52 -4.60 -6.72 -18.82
C GLU A 52 -3.36 -6.06 -18.20
N GLU A 53 -2.67 -5.21 -18.96
CA GLU A 53 -1.55 -4.40 -18.48
C GLU A 53 -1.98 -3.44 -17.36
N ILE A 54 -3.17 -2.82 -17.47
CA ILE A 54 -3.73 -1.97 -16.42
C ILE A 54 -4.00 -2.77 -15.16
N ASP A 55 -4.51 -3.99 -15.29
CA ASP A 55 -4.81 -4.88 -14.16
C ASP A 55 -3.55 -5.36 -13.46
N ASP A 56 -2.51 -5.69 -14.21
CA ASP A 56 -1.20 -6.08 -13.67
C ASP A 56 -0.55 -4.91 -12.92
N ILE A 57 -0.50 -3.74 -13.54
CA ILE A 57 0.04 -2.51 -12.94
C ILE A 57 -0.75 -2.15 -11.67
N TYR A 58 -2.07 -2.18 -11.74
CA TYR A 58 -2.94 -1.92 -10.60
C TYR A 58 -2.73 -2.95 -9.47
N GLY A 59 -2.58 -4.22 -9.83
CA GLY A 59 -2.29 -5.32 -8.92
C GLY A 59 -0.95 -5.15 -8.19
N LEU A 60 0.07 -4.65 -8.90
CA LEU A 60 1.41 -4.33 -8.36
C LEU A 60 1.39 -3.14 -7.39
N LEU A 61 0.53 -2.15 -7.63
CA LEU A 61 0.37 -0.99 -6.75
C LEU A 61 -0.38 -1.31 -5.46
N GLN A 62 -1.23 -2.34 -5.48
CA GLN A 62 -1.91 -2.82 -4.27
C GLN A 62 -0.99 -3.67 -3.40
N SER A 63 -0.04 -3.05 -2.68
CA SER A 63 0.72 -3.77 -1.66
C SER A 63 -0.19 -4.18 -0.49
N GLY A 64 0.29 -5.12 0.33
CA GLY A 64 -0.43 -5.50 1.55
C GLY A 64 -0.43 -4.40 2.62
N THR A 65 0.41 -3.38 2.50
CA THR A 65 0.68 -2.40 3.55
C THR A 65 -0.39 -1.29 3.63
N SER A 66 -0.50 -0.65 4.79
CA SER A 66 -1.46 0.46 4.99
C SER A 66 -1.15 1.69 4.15
N LYS A 67 0.13 1.95 3.87
CA LYS A 67 0.57 3.09 3.08
C LYS A 67 -0.02 3.06 1.66
N ASP A 68 -0.20 1.86 1.10
CA ASP A 68 -0.67 1.68 -0.27
C ASP A 68 -2.16 1.27 -0.35
N ALA A 69 -2.87 1.24 0.78
CA ALA A 69 -4.31 0.98 0.83
C ALA A 69 -5.13 2.23 0.44
N VAL A 70 -5.16 2.54 -0.87
CA VAL A 70 -5.73 3.78 -1.44
C VAL A 70 -7.18 4.04 -1.03
N HIS A 71 -7.99 2.99 -0.81
CA HIS A 71 -9.39 3.13 -0.38
C HIS A 71 -9.55 3.72 1.04
N TYR A 72 -8.51 3.66 1.89
CA TYR A 72 -8.51 4.34 3.19
C TYR A 72 -7.86 5.72 3.14
N GLN A 73 -7.10 6.06 2.09
CA GLN A 73 -6.50 7.39 1.93
C GLN A 73 -7.54 8.47 1.63
N LEU A 74 -8.75 8.10 1.21
CA LEU A 74 -9.89 9.00 1.08
C LEU A 74 -10.44 9.45 2.44
N LEU A 75 -10.07 8.77 3.52
CA LEU A 75 -10.44 9.14 4.88
C LEU A 75 -9.36 10.03 5.49
N GLN A 76 -9.76 11.05 6.25
CA GLN A 76 -8.81 11.95 6.91
C GLN A 76 -7.92 11.25 7.97
N GLN A 77 -8.32 10.07 8.44
CA GLN A 77 -7.57 9.24 9.37
C GLN A 77 -7.63 7.78 8.94
N GLN A 78 -6.50 7.09 9.03
CA GLN A 78 -6.42 5.67 8.75
C GLN A 78 -7.04 4.87 9.91
N PRO A 79 -7.66 3.69 9.64
CA PRO A 79 -8.30 2.89 10.69
C PRO A 79 -7.39 2.60 11.89
N ILE A 80 -6.09 2.37 11.67
CA ILE A 80 -5.13 2.12 12.75
C ILE A 80 -4.97 3.31 13.70
N GLU A 81 -5.04 4.54 13.18
CA GLU A 81 -4.93 5.77 13.99
C GLU A 81 -6.18 5.97 14.85
N ILE A 82 -7.36 5.65 14.30
CA ILE A 82 -8.62 5.66 15.03
C ILE A 82 -8.58 4.64 16.17
N MET A 83 -8.18 3.39 15.89
CA MET A 83 -8.08 2.35 16.91
C MET A 83 -7.06 2.72 18.00
N GLN A 84 -5.90 3.27 17.62
CA GLN A 84 -4.88 3.71 18.58
C GLN A 84 -5.38 4.82 19.51
N THR A 85 -6.29 5.67 19.03
CA THR A 85 -6.85 6.77 19.82
C THR A 85 -7.96 6.31 20.76
N LEU A 86 -8.81 5.39 20.29
CA LEU A 86 -10.03 4.99 21.00
C LEU A 86 -9.84 3.81 21.95
N PHE A 87 -8.93 2.89 21.63
CA PHE A 87 -8.76 1.67 22.42
C PHE A 87 -7.87 1.91 23.63
N SER A 88 -8.12 1.18 24.71
CA SER A 88 -7.12 1.04 25.77
C SER A 88 -5.85 0.39 25.23
N PRO A 89 -4.68 0.58 25.89
CA PRO A 89 -3.43 -0.02 25.43
C PRO A 89 -3.51 -1.54 25.23
N ASP A 90 -4.24 -2.25 26.09
CA ASP A 90 -4.37 -3.71 26.00
C ASP A 90 -5.32 -4.16 24.89
N GLU A 91 -6.41 -3.42 24.65
CA GLU A 91 -7.30 -3.64 23.50
C GLU A 91 -6.57 -3.38 22.18
N PHE A 92 -5.77 -2.31 22.11
CA PHE A 92 -4.99 -2.00 20.92
C PHE A 92 -3.93 -3.07 20.63
N LYS A 93 -3.16 -3.50 21.65
CA LYS A 93 -2.24 -4.65 21.52
C LYS A 93 -2.99 -5.94 21.17
N GLY A 94 -4.19 -6.14 21.71
CA GLY A 94 -5.07 -7.26 21.35
C GLY A 94 -5.48 -7.25 19.87
N PHE A 95 -5.88 -6.08 19.36
CA PHE A 95 -6.21 -5.87 17.95
C PHE A 95 -5.02 -6.18 17.03
N LEU A 96 -3.82 -5.71 17.38
CA LEU A 96 -2.60 -5.98 16.61
C LEU A 96 -2.29 -7.49 16.57
N ARG A 97 -2.29 -8.16 17.73
CA ARG A 97 -2.10 -9.62 17.83
C ARG A 97 -3.13 -10.41 17.02
N GLY A 98 -4.41 -10.02 17.12
CA GLY A 98 -5.48 -10.64 16.36
C GLY A 98 -5.28 -10.52 14.84
N ASN A 99 -4.80 -9.36 14.36
CA ASN A 99 -4.49 -9.18 12.94
C ASN A 99 -3.28 -10.02 12.49
N ILE A 100 -2.23 -10.14 13.30
CA ILE A 100 -1.08 -11.03 13.02
C ILE A 100 -1.58 -12.47 12.82
N ILE A 101 -2.36 -12.99 13.77
CA ILE A 101 -2.92 -14.35 13.69
C ILE A 101 -3.81 -14.49 12.44
N LYS A 102 -4.70 -13.53 12.19
CA LYS A 102 -5.57 -13.52 11.01
C LYS A 102 -4.78 -13.66 9.71
N TYR A 103 -3.71 -12.89 9.54
CA TYR A 103 -2.94 -12.92 8.29
C TYR A 103 -2.04 -14.15 8.17
N ILE A 104 -1.52 -14.68 9.28
CA ILE A 104 -0.84 -16.00 9.30
C ILE A 104 -1.80 -17.09 8.83
N LEU A 105 -3.04 -17.13 9.34
CA LEU A 105 -4.03 -18.13 8.96
C LEU A 105 -4.52 -18.01 7.51
N ARG A 106 -4.40 -16.82 6.91
CA ARG A 106 -4.76 -16.58 5.51
C ARG A 106 -3.62 -16.87 4.53
N TYR A 107 -2.39 -16.93 5.01
CA TYR A 107 -1.20 -17.10 4.18
C TYR A 107 -1.27 -18.39 3.36
N GLY A 108 -1.21 -18.29 2.04
CA GLY A 108 -1.34 -19.43 1.13
C GLY A 108 -2.77 -19.94 0.91
N HIS A 109 -3.78 -19.28 1.50
CA HIS A 109 -5.16 -19.77 1.51
C HIS A 109 -6.21 -18.76 1.02
N LYS A 110 -5.89 -17.46 0.91
CA LYS A 110 -6.87 -16.42 0.53
C LYS A 110 -6.38 -15.43 -0.52
N ASP A 111 -5.50 -14.50 -0.14
CA ASP A 111 -4.91 -13.53 -1.09
C ASP A 111 -3.52 -14.00 -1.50
N ASP A 112 -2.88 -13.24 -2.41
CA ASP A 112 -1.47 -13.38 -2.73
C ASP A 112 -0.59 -13.48 -1.47
N CYS A 113 0.27 -14.51 -1.43
CA CYS A 113 1.11 -14.81 -0.27
C CYS A 113 2.00 -13.64 0.12
N ARG A 114 2.52 -12.89 -0.85
CA ARG A 114 3.38 -11.73 -0.57
C ARG A 114 2.58 -10.63 0.12
N LYS A 115 1.36 -10.31 -0.32
CA LYS A 115 0.49 -9.32 0.36
C LYS A 115 0.17 -9.72 1.79
N GLU A 116 -0.09 -11.01 2.04
CA GLU A 116 -0.33 -11.49 3.40
C GLU A 116 0.93 -11.43 4.28
N ALA A 117 2.10 -11.80 3.75
CA ALA A 117 3.38 -11.65 4.46
C ALA A 117 3.70 -10.20 4.81
N GLU A 118 3.49 -9.27 3.87
CA GLU A 118 3.67 -7.82 4.10
C GLU A 118 2.76 -7.34 5.25
N LYS A 119 1.51 -7.81 5.33
CA LYS A 119 0.60 -7.50 6.45
C LYS A 119 1.06 -8.09 7.76
N ILE A 120 1.50 -9.36 7.79
CA ILE A 120 2.02 -9.99 9.00
C ILE A 120 3.19 -9.17 9.56
N ALA A 121 4.15 -8.82 8.71
CA ALA A 121 5.32 -8.02 9.09
C ALA A 121 4.91 -6.63 9.62
N GLN A 122 4.00 -5.95 8.92
CA GLN A 122 3.52 -4.63 9.32
C GLN A 122 2.87 -4.63 10.71
N TYR A 123 1.95 -5.56 10.97
CA TYR A 123 1.29 -5.65 12.27
C TYR A 123 2.23 -6.10 13.39
N ALA A 124 3.23 -6.95 13.09
CA ALA A 124 4.26 -7.31 14.05
C ALA A 124 5.15 -6.12 14.44
N GLN A 125 5.54 -5.29 13.46
CA GLN A 125 6.29 -4.06 13.70
C GLN A 125 5.50 -3.09 14.58
N TRP A 126 4.23 -2.87 14.26
CA TRP A 126 3.35 -2.02 15.05
C TRP A 126 3.13 -2.54 16.48
N LEU A 127 3.02 -3.86 16.66
CA LEU A 127 2.94 -4.43 18.01
C LEU A 127 4.20 -4.11 18.80
N ALA A 128 5.39 -4.26 18.20
CA ALA A 128 6.64 -3.92 18.86
C ALA A 128 6.72 -2.42 19.23
N MET A 129 6.22 -1.53 18.37
CA MET A 129 6.10 -0.09 18.67
C MET A 129 5.14 0.17 19.84
N ALA A 130 3.97 -0.48 19.84
CA ALA A 130 2.98 -0.35 20.90
C ALA A 130 3.52 -0.84 22.27
N GLU A 131 4.31 -1.92 22.30
CA GLU A 131 4.98 -2.38 23.54
C GLU A 131 6.00 -1.36 24.07
N ARG A 132 6.57 -0.53 23.20
CA ARG A 132 7.44 0.60 23.57
C ARG A 132 6.68 1.90 23.84
N ASN A 133 5.34 1.86 23.80
CA ASN A 133 4.45 3.03 23.90
C ASN A 133 4.73 4.10 22.82
N GLU A 134 5.18 3.66 21.65
CA GLU A 134 5.41 4.54 20.49
C GLU A 134 4.11 4.75 19.71
N THR A 135 3.90 5.97 19.21
CA THR A 135 2.78 6.30 18.33
C THR A 135 3.02 5.74 16.93
N ILE A 136 2.08 4.95 16.43
CA ILE A 136 2.09 4.45 15.05
C ILE A 136 1.53 5.52 14.12
N LYS A 137 2.25 5.76 13.02
CA LYS A 137 1.83 6.57 11.88
C LYS A 137 2.00 5.73 10.61
N PRO A 138 0.90 5.29 9.97
CA PRO A 138 0.91 4.35 8.85
C PRO A 138 1.34 4.94 7.51
#